data_AF-A0A814K786-F1
#
_entry.id   AF-A0A814K786-F1
#
_cell.length_a   1.000
_cell.length_b   1.000
_cell.length_c   1.000
_cell.angle_alpha   90.00
_cell.angle_beta   90.00
_cell.angle_gamma   90.00
#
_symmetry.space_group_name_H-M   'P 1'
#
loop_
_entity.id
_entity.type
_entity.pdbx_description
1 polymer ?
#
loop_
_entity_poly.entity_id
_entity_poly.type
_entity_poly.pdbx_seq_one_letter_code
_entity_poly.pdbx_strand_id
1 'polypeptide(L)'
;MLLIADYFLKQSFTKIVANTSEMPKYMKLKFDSILIKSLNFSTLSKYLAELNQNKIVYIDFSCKCIELIQPNQPFNIKLESLKTIDLSCNKIKHLDKDCFISLSNVEELNLSDNLIDDLKLGWSNGLSNLKFLDLRNNRIKKISTINLNSLEILLLDENEIEQIDKDNFKSLVSLKILSLRANKIKKIEESMFNGLRQLQELNLNSNNISIIEDECFNEMTNLKRVDLSSNQLRNIQIFLFKYLNILNILVLCGNQNMKLEQEFFNKIKNLKVLFT
;
A
#
# COMPACT_ATOMS: atom_id res chain seq x y z
N MET A 1 14.76 -24.98 -29.76
CA MET A 1 14.22 -24.10 -30.81
C MET A 1 12.82 -24.59 -31.15
N LEU A 2 11.79 -24.16 -30.39
CA LEU A 2 10.37 -24.50 -30.59
C LEU A 2 9.51 -23.38 -29.98
N LEU A 3 8.96 -22.55 -30.87
CA LEU A 3 7.71 -21.76 -30.83
C LEU A 3 7.05 -21.48 -29.46
N ILE A 4 7.32 -20.31 -28.86
CA ILE A 4 6.31 -19.42 -28.26
C ILE A 4 6.76 -17.98 -28.53
N ALA A 5 6.67 -17.55 -29.78
CA ALA A 5 6.88 -16.16 -30.19
C ALA A 5 5.78 -15.82 -31.19
N ASP A 6 4.56 -15.56 -30.69
CA ASP A 6 3.52 -14.79 -31.37
C ASP A 6 2.29 -14.69 -30.45
N TYR A 7 2.38 -13.84 -29.42
CA TYR A 7 1.18 -13.27 -28.79
C TYR A 7 1.48 -11.95 -28.08
N PHE A 8 1.96 -10.94 -28.81
CA PHE A 8 1.97 -9.58 -28.29
C PHE A 8 1.66 -8.61 -29.41
N LEU A 9 0.45 -8.04 -29.40
CA LEU A 9 0.23 -6.73 -30.01
C LEU A 9 -1.10 -6.03 -29.72
N LYS A 10 -0.94 -4.85 -29.08
CA LYS A 10 -1.62 -3.55 -29.24
C LYS A 10 -2.35 -3.07 -28.00
N GLN A 11 -1.62 -2.36 -27.14
CA GLN A 11 -1.74 -0.92 -26.89
C GLN A 11 -0.72 -0.55 -25.79
N SER A 12 0.09 0.49 -26.03
CA SER A 12 1.12 1.12 -25.16
C SER A 12 2.27 0.28 -24.53
N PHE A 13 2.40 -1.01 -24.80
CA PHE A 13 3.62 -1.78 -24.50
C PHE A 13 4.31 -2.21 -25.79
N THR A 14 5.63 -2.04 -25.85
CA THR A 14 6.43 -2.12 -27.08
C THR A 14 6.26 -3.46 -27.78
N LYS A 15 5.79 -3.38 -29.02
CA LYS A 15 5.80 -4.41 -30.05
C LYS A 15 7.24 -4.74 -30.39
N ILE A 16 7.81 -5.86 -29.94
CA ILE A 16 9.05 -6.37 -30.55
C ILE A 16 8.91 -7.85 -30.86
N VAL A 17 8.68 -8.08 -32.16
CA VAL A 17 8.87 -9.33 -32.88
C VAL A 17 10.34 -9.75 -32.77
N ALA A 18 10.57 -11.03 -32.60
CA ALA A 18 11.90 -11.64 -32.54
C ALA A 18 12.82 -11.20 -33.69
N ASN A 19 13.85 -10.41 -33.35
CA ASN A 19 15.18 -10.46 -33.94
C ASN A 19 16.18 -9.92 -32.91
N THR A 20 17.20 -10.70 -32.60
CA THR A 20 18.01 -10.66 -31.38
C THR A 20 18.99 -9.48 -31.26
N SER A 21 18.80 -8.38 -32.01
CA SER A 21 19.71 -7.23 -32.03
C SER A 21 19.11 -5.90 -31.53
N GLU A 22 17.82 -5.84 -31.16
CA GLU A 22 17.16 -4.58 -30.74
C GLU A 22 16.26 -4.74 -29.50
N MET A 23 16.67 -5.52 -28.50
CA MET A 23 15.96 -5.51 -27.21
C MET A 23 16.27 -4.20 -26.46
N PRO A 24 15.25 -3.46 -25.97
CA PRO A 24 15.46 -2.19 -25.28
C PRO A 24 16.23 -2.39 -23.97
N LYS A 25 17.05 -1.39 -23.60
CA LYS A 25 17.87 -1.39 -22.37
C LYS A 25 17.06 -1.58 -21.07
N TYR A 26 15.75 -1.32 -21.11
CA TYR A 26 14.81 -1.55 -20.01
C TYR A 26 13.52 -2.16 -20.56
N MET A 27 13.05 -3.23 -19.93
CA MET A 27 11.86 -3.94 -20.38
C MET A 27 10.70 -3.75 -19.41
N LYS A 28 9.51 -3.47 -19.96
CA LYS A 28 8.23 -3.53 -19.26
C LYS A 28 7.44 -4.72 -19.80
N LEU A 29 7.07 -5.64 -18.93
CA LEU A 29 6.31 -6.83 -19.30
C LEU A 29 4.86 -6.67 -18.84
N LYS A 30 3.92 -7.13 -19.66
CA LYS A 30 2.50 -7.23 -19.31
C LYS A 30 2.01 -8.63 -19.68
N PHE A 31 1.36 -9.29 -18.74
CA PHE A 31 0.84 -10.64 -18.92
C PHE A 31 -0.68 -10.59 -18.93
N ASP A 32 -1.30 -11.21 -19.95
CA ASP A 32 -2.75 -11.35 -20.01
C ASP A 32 -3.23 -12.64 -19.34
N SER A 33 -4.54 -12.76 -19.19
CA SER A 33 -5.15 -13.91 -18.50
C SER A 33 -5.00 -15.24 -19.26
N ILE A 34 -4.82 -15.20 -20.59
CA ILE A 34 -4.66 -16.40 -21.42
C ILE A 34 -3.26 -16.96 -21.18
N LEU A 35 -2.26 -16.08 -21.16
CA LEU A 35 -0.87 -16.43 -20.91
C LEU A 35 -0.68 -16.95 -19.48
N ILE A 36 -1.25 -16.27 -18.48
CA ILE A 36 -1.12 -16.70 -17.07
C ILE A 36 -1.85 -18.02 -16.79
N LYS A 37 -2.99 -18.29 -17.45
CA LYS A 37 -3.68 -19.57 -17.28
C LYS A 37 -3.02 -20.72 -18.03
N SER A 38 -2.35 -20.44 -19.16
CA SER A 38 -1.65 -21.46 -19.94
C SER A 38 -0.26 -21.77 -19.37
N LEU A 39 0.40 -20.79 -18.74
CA LEU A 39 1.66 -20.97 -18.03
C LEU A 39 1.40 -21.24 -16.55
N ASN A 40 1.75 -22.41 -16.05
CA ASN A 40 1.91 -22.54 -14.60
C ASN A 40 3.04 -21.61 -14.10
N PHE A 41 3.03 -21.26 -12.81
CA PHE A 41 4.04 -20.34 -12.28
C PHE A 41 5.49 -20.85 -12.42
N SER A 42 5.72 -22.16 -12.46
CA SER A 42 7.07 -22.70 -12.71
C SER A 42 7.58 -22.36 -14.12
N THR A 43 6.72 -22.45 -15.14
CA THR A 43 7.06 -22.04 -16.51
C THR A 43 7.23 -20.54 -16.62
N LEU A 44 6.36 -19.77 -15.95
CA LEU A 44 6.48 -18.31 -15.89
C LEU A 44 7.80 -17.87 -15.25
N SER A 45 8.23 -18.53 -14.17
CA SER A 45 9.54 -18.31 -13.57
C SER A 45 10.65 -18.54 -14.60
N LYS A 46 10.68 -19.69 -15.29
CA LYS A 46 11.72 -19.94 -16.32
C LYS A 46 11.76 -18.85 -17.39
N TYR A 47 10.60 -18.39 -17.84
CA TYR A 47 10.49 -17.28 -18.80
C TYR A 47 11.08 -15.97 -18.26
N LEU A 48 10.78 -15.63 -17.01
CA LEU A 48 11.37 -14.45 -16.35
C LEU A 48 12.90 -14.59 -16.18
N ALA A 49 13.42 -15.80 -15.95
CA ALA A 49 14.86 -16.04 -15.85
C ALA A 49 15.58 -15.74 -17.17
N GLU A 50 15.02 -16.20 -18.29
CA GLU A 50 15.57 -15.98 -19.63
C GLU A 50 15.59 -14.49 -19.99
N LEU A 51 14.53 -13.76 -19.64
CA LEU A 51 14.43 -12.32 -19.90
C LEU A 51 15.23 -11.44 -18.92
N ASN A 52 15.74 -11.99 -17.81
CA ASN A 52 16.43 -11.21 -16.79
C ASN A 52 17.68 -10.46 -17.32
N GLN A 53 18.32 -11.01 -18.36
CA GLN A 53 19.45 -10.35 -19.05
C GLN A 53 19.06 -8.99 -19.67
N ASN A 54 17.77 -8.78 -19.96
CA ASN A 54 17.24 -7.59 -20.63
C ASN A 54 16.80 -6.48 -19.66
N LYS A 55 17.22 -6.53 -18.38
CA LYS A 55 16.89 -5.52 -17.35
C LYS A 55 15.40 -5.19 -17.30
N ILE A 56 14.59 -6.17 -16.92
CA ILE A 56 13.17 -5.96 -16.67
C ILE A 56 13.03 -5.00 -15.49
N VAL A 57 12.31 -3.89 -15.69
CA VAL A 57 12.09 -2.86 -14.65
C VAL A 57 10.67 -2.88 -14.12
N TYR A 58 9.72 -3.34 -14.93
CA TYR A 58 8.30 -3.34 -14.59
C TYR A 58 7.64 -4.63 -15.08
N ILE A 59 6.82 -5.26 -14.22
CA ILE A 59 5.99 -6.40 -14.60
C ILE A 59 4.54 -6.13 -14.20
N ASP A 60 3.62 -6.27 -15.15
CA ASP A 60 2.18 -6.18 -14.98
C ASP A 60 1.53 -7.56 -15.11
N PHE A 61 0.95 -8.00 -14.00
CA PHE A 61 0.18 -9.22 -13.82
C PHE A 61 -1.32 -8.94 -13.56
N SER A 62 -1.82 -7.73 -13.86
CA SER A 62 -3.20 -7.30 -13.62
C SER A 62 -4.22 -7.94 -14.58
N CYS A 63 -4.39 -9.26 -14.45
CA CYS A 63 -5.03 -10.11 -15.46
C CYS A 63 -6.31 -10.80 -14.98
N LYS A 64 -6.88 -10.40 -13.83
CA LYS A 64 -8.17 -10.89 -13.31
C LYS A 64 -8.26 -12.39 -13.06
N CYS A 65 -7.12 -13.08 -12.97
CA CYS A 65 -7.12 -14.55 -12.88
C CYS A 65 -6.16 -15.15 -11.86
N ILE A 66 -5.27 -14.37 -11.26
CA ILE A 66 -4.37 -14.89 -10.23
C ILE A 66 -5.14 -14.98 -8.90
N GLU A 67 -5.17 -16.16 -8.30
CA GLU A 67 -5.92 -16.41 -7.06
C GLU A 67 -5.03 -16.53 -5.81
N LEU A 68 -3.75 -16.82 -6.00
CA LEU A 68 -2.76 -16.99 -4.93
C LEU A 68 -1.36 -16.74 -5.47
N ILE A 69 -0.45 -16.30 -4.61
CA ILE A 69 1.01 -16.21 -4.88
C ILE A 69 1.69 -17.16 -3.90
N GLN A 70 2.31 -18.22 -4.42
CA GLN A 70 2.96 -19.25 -3.61
C GLN A 70 4.34 -18.78 -3.13
N PRO A 71 4.89 -19.40 -2.07
CA PRO A 71 6.27 -19.16 -1.68
C PRO A 71 7.20 -19.39 -2.86
N ASN A 72 8.07 -18.42 -3.13
CA ASN A 72 9.03 -18.46 -4.23
C ASN A 72 8.41 -18.58 -5.64
N GLN A 73 7.11 -18.36 -5.88
CA GLN A 73 6.57 -18.43 -7.24
C GLN A 73 5.55 -17.31 -7.51
N PRO A 74 5.65 -16.61 -8.65
CA PRO A 74 6.59 -16.83 -9.77
C PRO A 74 8.00 -16.23 -9.55
N PHE A 75 8.27 -15.63 -8.38
CA PHE A 75 9.46 -14.82 -8.11
C PHE A 75 10.61 -15.58 -7.42
N ASN A 76 10.86 -16.87 -7.71
CA ASN A 76 12.02 -17.65 -7.20
C ASN A 76 13.37 -17.20 -7.79
N ILE A 77 13.41 -16.10 -8.52
CA ILE A 77 14.56 -15.67 -9.29
C ILE A 77 14.80 -14.22 -9.00
N LYS A 78 16.07 -13.87 -8.82
CA LYS A 78 16.47 -12.49 -8.57
C LYS A 78 16.38 -11.68 -9.86
N LEU A 79 15.39 -10.80 -9.95
CA LEU A 79 15.23 -9.88 -11.07
C LEU A 79 15.94 -8.56 -10.73
N GLU A 80 17.20 -8.44 -11.16
CA GLU A 80 18.13 -7.43 -10.63
C GLU A 80 17.72 -5.99 -10.91
N SER A 81 17.03 -5.75 -12.03
CA SER A 81 16.59 -4.41 -12.43
C SER A 81 15.13 -4.13 -12.09
N LEU A 82 14.39 -5.11 -11.53
CA LEU A 82 12.95 -4.98 -11.32
C LEU A 82 12.66 -3.97 -10.21
N LYS A 83 11.82 -2.98 -10.52
CA LYS A 83 11.44 -1.89 -9.61
C LYS A 83 9.96 -1.90 -9.27
N THR A 84 9.11 -2.26 -10.21
CA THR A 84 7.66 -2.19 -10.03
C THR A 84 7.00 -3.50 -10.40
N ILE A 85 6.10 -3.96 -9.56
CA ILE A 85 5.23 -5.10 -9.83
C ILE A 85 3.78 -4.65 -9.65
N ASP A 86 2.98 -4.89 -10.68
CA ASP A 86 1.53 -4.70 -10.62
C ASP A 86 0.82 -6.05 -10.57
N LEU A 87 0.24 -6.37 -9.42
CA LEU A 87 -0.60 -7.54 -9.15
C LEU A 87 -2.06 -7.13 -8.92
N SER A 88 -2.43 -5.89 -9.25
CA SER A 88 -3.79 -5.38 -9.04
C SER A 88 -4.84 -6.11 -9.87
N CYS A 89 -6.12 -5.89 -9.58
CA CYS A 89 -7.22 -6.41 -10.39
C CYS A 89 -7.14 -7.93 -10.59
N ASN A 90 -6.80 -8.69 -9.55
CA ASN A 90 -6.74 -10.14 -9.55
C ASN A 90 -7.76 -10.70 -8.54
N LYS A 91 -7.61 -11.97 -8.16
CA LYS A 91 -8.47 -12.67 -7.21
C LYS A 91 -7.67 -13.18 -6.01
N ILE A 92 -6.54 -12.54 -5.72
CA ILE A 92 -5.62 -12.98 -4.67
C ILE A 92 -6.34 -12.86 -3.34
N LYS A 93 -6.50 -13.99 -2.65
CA LYS A 93 -7.08 -14.01 -1.28
C LYS A 93 -6.02 -14.06 -0.20
N HIS A 94 -4.91 -14.73 -0.49
CA HIS A 94 -3.85 -14.97 0.48
C HIS A 94 -2.49 -14.70 -0.16
N LEU A 95 -1.61 -14.08 0.63
CA LEU A 95 -0.19 -13.96 0.35
C LEU A 95 0.53 -14.93 1.29
N ASP A 96 1.20 -15.93 0.73
CA ASP A 96 1.95 -16.86 1.54
C ASP A 96 3.23 -16.22 2.09
N LYS A 97 3.71 -16.77 3.21
CA LYS A 97 4.99 -16.37 3.80
C LYS A 97 6.10 -16.48 2.74
N ASP A 98 6.97 -15.47 2.69
CA ASP A 98 8.15 -15.43 1.80
C ASP A 98 7.82 -15.45 0.28
N CYS A 99 6.58 -15.16 -0.13
CA CYS A 99 6.19 -15.12 -1.54
C CYS A 99 6.98 -14.08 -2.38
N PHE A 100 7.55 -13.07 -1.72
CA PHE A 100 8.35 -12.01 -2.33
C PHE A 100 9.83 -12.01 -1.91
N ILE A 101 10.35 -13.12 -1.37
CA ILE A 101 11.67 -13.17 -0.71
C ILE A 101 12.86 -12.72 -1.60
N SER A 102 12.76 -12.91 -2.91
CA SER A 102 13.84 -12.57 -3.87
C SER A 102 13.71 -11.16 -4.48
N LEU A 103 12.74 -10.37 -4.03
CA LEU A 103 12.37 -9.09 -4.64
C LEU A 103 12.97 -7.87 -3.91
N SER A 104 14.22 -7.98 -3.44
CA SER A 104 14.89 -6.93 -2.69
C SER A 104 15.04 -5.60 -3.43
N ASN A 105 14.96 -5.59 -4.76
CA ASN A 105 15.14 -4.39 -5.58
C ASN A 105 13.83 -3.64 -5.85
N VAL A 106 12.68 -4.26 -5.58
CA VAL A 106 11.35 -3.72 -5.87
C VAL A 106 11.08 -2.54 -4.95
N GLU A 107 10.66 -1.43 -5.56
CA GLU A 107 10.33 -0.16 -4.91
C GLU A 107 8.81 0.08 -4.89
N GLU A 108 8.06 -0.51 -5.81
CA GLU A 108 6.61 -0.31 -5.94
C GLU A 108 5.89 -1.65 -6.12
N LEU A 109 4.89 -1.90 -5.28
CA LEU A 109 4.04 -3.08 -5.34
C LEU A 109 2.57 -2.65 -5.30
N ASN A 110 1.85 -2.94 -6.39
CA ASN A 110 0.42 -2.75 -6.45
C ASN A 110 -0.32 -4.08 -6.25
N LEU A 111 -1.11 -4.17 -5.19
CA LEU A 111 -1.98 -5.30 -4.84
C LEU A 111 -3.45 -4.85 -4.75
N SER A 112 -3.80 -3.67 -5.28
CA SER A 112 -5.15 -3.15 -5.22
C SER A 112 -6.16 -4.04 -5.94
N ASP A 113 -7.45 -3.91 -5.61
CA ASP A 113 -8.54 -4.58 -6.33
C ASP A 113 -8.34 -6.11 -6.39
N ASN A 114 -8.05 -6.69 -5.22
CA ASN A 114 -7.92 -8.13 -4.99
C ASN A 114 -8.96 -8.58 -3.95
N LEU A 115 -8.78 -9.77 -3.38
CA LEU A 115 -9.68 -10.36 -2.38
C LEU A 115 -8.94 -10.62 -1.05
N ILE A 116 -7.84 -9.92 -0.79
CA ILE A 116 -6.97 -10.17 0.36
C ILE A 116 -7.73 -9.83 1.64
N ASP A 117 -7.91 -10.81 2.52
CA ASP A 117 -8.63 -10.64 3.79
C ASP A 117 -7.71 -10.66 5.02
N ASP A 118 -6.49 -11.18 4.86
CA ASP A 118 -5.48 -11.31 5.91
C ASP A 118 -4.07 -11.09 5.35
N LEU A 119 -3.26 -10.32 6.07
CA LEU A 119 -1.84 -10.10 5.80
C LEU A 119 -1.01 -10.96 6.75
N LYS A 120 -0.76 -12.22 6.38
CA LYS A 120 -0.07 -13.17 7.28
C LYS A 120 1.40 -12.78 7.52
N LEU A 121 1.88 -13.02 8.75
CA LEU A 121 3.27 -12.73 9.11
C LEU A 121 4.28 -13.26 8.09
N GLY A 122 5.14 -12.36 7.59
CA GLY A 122 6.24 -12.70 6.67
C GLY A 122 5.87 -12.70 5.18
N TRP A 123 4.65 -12.32 4.81
CA TRP A 123 4.28 -12.13 3.39
C TRP A 123 5.21 -11.11 2.70
N SER A 124 5.61 -10.06 3.42
CA SER A 124 6.41 -8.94 2.91
C SER A 124 7.92 -9.18 3.01
N ASN A 125 8.36 -10.36 3.43
CA ASN A 125 9.78 -10.69 3.53
C ASN A 125 10.45 -10.57 2.15
N GLY A 126 11.65 -9.99 2.13
CA GLY A 126 12.41 -9.73 0.90
C GLY A 126 12.13 -8.38 0.24
N LEU A 127 11.07 -7.66 0.60
CA LEU A 127 10.72 -6.34 0.04
C LEU A 127 11.46 -5.19 0.72
N SER A 128 12.78 -5.33 0.92
CA SER A 128 13.58 -4.41 1.76
C SER A 128 13.67 -2.97 1.25
N ASN A 129 13.49 -2.75 -0.05
CA ASN A 129 13.55 -1.41 -0.67
C ASN A 129 12.18 -0.88 -1.10
N LEU A 130 11.08 -1.51 -0.67
CA LEU A 130 9.74 -1.09 -1.05
C LEU A 130 9.43 0.29 -0.48
N LYS A 131 9.02 1.21 -1.35
CA LYS A 131 8.66 2.61 -1.04
C LYS A 131 7.16 2.86 -1.19
N PHE A 132 6.50 2.16 -2.11
CA PHE A 132 5.07 2.32 -2.37
C PHE A 132 4.38 0.95 -2.32
N LEU A 133 3.33 0.88 -1.49
CA LEU A 133 2.47 -0.29 -1.37
C LEU A 133 1.01 0.13 -1.47
N ASP A 134 0.33 -0.40 -2.49
CA ASP A 134 -1.10 -0.20 -2.69
C ASP A 134 -1.87 -1.48 -2.39
N LEU A 135 -2.73 -1.42 -1.38
CA LEU A 135 -3.61 -2.50 -0.93
C LEU A 135 -5.09 -2.07 -0.97
N ARG A 136 -5.40 -0.99 -1.70
CA ARG A 136 -6.78 -0.47 -1.80
C ARG A 136 -7.75 -1.51 -2.37
N ASN A 137 -9.04 -1.39 -2.04
CA ASN A 137 -10.09 -2.26 -2.59
C ASN A 137 -9.80 -3.76 -2.36
N ASN A 138 -9.44 -4.12 -1.13
CA ASN A 138 -9.32 -5.51 -0.69
C ASN A 138 -10.36 -5.80 0.41
N ARG A 139 -10.20 -6.86 1.19
CA ARG A 139 -11.12 -7.28 2.26
C ARG A 139 -10.42 -7.37 3.61
N ILE A 140 -9.32 -6.63 3.78
CA ILE A 140 -8.47 -6.72 4.97
C ILE A 140 -9.29 -6.25 6.18
N LYS A 141 -9.43 -7.11 7.18
CA LYS A 141 -10.18 -6.79 8.42
C LYS A 141 -9.30 -6.34 9.57
N LYS A 142 -8.08 -6.83 9.58
CA LYS A 142 -7.09 -6.58 10.61
C LYS A 142 -5.73 -6.36 9.97
N ILE A 143 -5.03 -5.35 10.44
CA ILE A 143 -3.64 -5.12 10.06
C ILE A 143 -2.75 -5.99 10.93
N SER A 144 -1.82 -6.71 10.32
CA SER A 144 -0.72 -7.37 11.01
C SER A 144 0.49 -6.45 11.09
N THR A 145 1.52 -6.81 11.85
CA THR A 145 2.80 -6.10 11.77
C THR A 145 3.34 -6.14 10.34
N ILE A 146 3.60 -4.95 9.77
CA ILE A 146 4.21 -4.77 8.44
C ILE A 146 5.67 -4.35 8.64
N ASN A 147 6.60 -5.20 8.24
CA ASN A 147 8.03 -4.95 8.44
C ASN A 147 8.69 -4.41 7.16
N LEU A 148 8.39 -3.15 6.82
CA LEU A 148 8.88 -2.47 5.62
C LEU A 148 9.48 -1.10 5.97
N ASN A 149 10.74 -1.11 6.43
CA ASN A 149 11.40 0.08 6.98
C ASN A 149 11.60 1.22 5.97
N SER A 150 11.65 0.91 4.68
CA SER A 150 11.81 1.88 3.59
C SER A 150 10.49 2.36 3.00
N LEU A 151 9.35 1.86 3.48
CA LEU A 151 8.05 2.20 2.94
C LEU A 151 7.74 3.67 3.20
N GLU A 152 7.40 4.41 2.16
CA GLU A 152 7.07 5.83 2.21
C GLU A 152 5.57 6.09 2.06
N ILE A 153 4.87 5.25 1.28
CA ILE A 153 3.45 5.38 0.98
C ILE A 153 2.77 4.03 1.17
N LEU A 154 1.74 4.02 2.02
CA LEU A 154 0.87 2.87 2.27
C LEU A 154 -0.60 3.27 2.06
N LEU A 155 -1.23 2.66 1.05
CA LEU A 155 -2.64 2.89 0.74
C LEU A 155 -3.45 1.64 1.11
N LEU A 156 -4.37 1.79 2.07
CA LEU A 156 -5.24 0.75 2.61
C LEU A 156 -6.72 1.14 2.47
N ASP A 157 -7.03 2.06 1.56
CA ASP A 157 -8.39 2.58 1.37
C ASP A 157 -9.36 1.48 0.97
N GLU A 158 -10.64 1.66 1.30
CA GLU A 158 -11.73 0.79 0.83
C GLU A 158 -11.47 -0.69 1.17
N ASN A 159 -11.06 -0.93 2.41
CA ASN A 159 -10.94 -2.25 3.03
C ASN A 159 -12.00 -2.41 4.13
N GLU A 160 -11.88 -3.45 4.95
CA GLU A 160 -12.79 -3.75 6.05
C GLU A 160 -12.12 -3.59 7.42
N ILE A 161 -11.10 -2.74 7.53
CA ILE A 161 -10.24 -2.67 8.71
C ILE A 161 -11.04 -2.11 9.88
N GLU A 162 -11.18 -2.91 10.93
CA GLU A 162 -11.88 -2.52 12.17
C GLU A 162 -10.91 -2.17 13.31
N GLN A 163 -9.75 -2.81 13.32
CA GLN A 163 -8.76 -2.72 14.39
C GLN A 163 -7.34 -2.70 13.82
N ILE A 164 -6.48 -1.92 14.47
CA ILE A 164 -5.04 -1.87 14.25
C ILE A 164 -4.42 -2.06 15.63
N ASP A 165 -3.70 -3.15 15.83
CA ASP A 165 -3.10 -3.47 17.12
C ASP A 165 -1.87 -2.60 17.38
N LYS A 166 -1.51 -2.51 18.66
CA LYS A 166 -0.27 -1.90 19.13
C LYS A 166 0.92 -2.34 18.29
N ASP A 167 1.74 -1.37 17.89
CA ASP A 167 3.01 -1.55 17.20
C ASP A 167 2.93 -2.22 15.81
N ASN A 168 1.74 -2.39 15.21
CA ASN A 168 1.63 -2.94 13.83
C ASN A 168 2.37 -2.11 12.78
N PHE A 169 2.46 -0.79 13.00
CA PHE A 169 3.18 0.14 12.11
C PHE A 169 4.58 0.53 12.62
N LYS A 170 5.05 -0.04 13.74
CA LYS A 170 6.28 0.41 14.42
C LYS A 170 7.53 0.37 13.53
N SER A 171 7.59 -0.59 12.61
CA SER A 171 8.70 -0.73 11.66
C SER A 171 8.63 0.25 10.49
N LEU A 172 7.50 0.92 10.24
CA LEU A 172 7.30 1.83 9.10
C LEU A 172 7.94 3.21 9.36
N VAL A 173 9.21 3.22 9.75
CA VAL A 173 9.93 4.41 10.23
C VAL A 173 10.16 5.48 9.14
N SER A 174 10.03 5.12 7.86
CA SER A 174 10.16 6.03 6.72
C SER A 174 8.82 6.47 6.15
N LEU A 175 7.69 6.04 6.72
CA LEU A 175 6.36 6.27 6.16
C LEU A 175 6.00 7.75 6.20
N LYS A 176 5.61 8.30 5.06
CA LYS A 176 5.21 9.70 4.86
C LYS A 176 3.71 9.83 4.66
N ILE A 177 3.08 8.86 4.00
CA ILE A 177 1.65 8.87 3.69
C ILE A 177 1.03 7.55 4.11
N LEU A 178 0.01 7.65 4.96
CA LEU A 178 -0.85 6.53 5.35
C LEU A 178 -2.29 6.89 5.04
N SER A 179 -2.91 6.11 4.17
CA SER A 179 -4.33 6.26 3.85
C SER A 179 -5.09 5.02 4.29
N LEU A 180 -6.08 5.22 5.15
CA LEU A 180 -7.01 4.25 5.74
C LEU A 180 -8.46 4.67 5.43
N ARG A 181 -8.67 5.41 4.34
CA ARG A 181 -9.97 5.96 3.98
C ARG A 181 -10.99 4.85 3.76
N ALA A 182 -12.26 5.09 4.08
CA ALA A 182 -13.34 4.15 3.77
C ALA A 182 -13.10 2.74 4.36
N ASN A 183 -12.73 2.70 5.64
CA ASN A 183 -12.61 1.49 6.44
C ASN A 183 -13.69 1.47 7.55
N LYS A 184 -13.56 0.58 8.53
CA LYS A 184 -14.54 0.37 9.60
C LYS A 184 -13.99 0.72 10.99
N ILE A 185 -12.93 1.52 11.07
CA ILE A 185 -12.24 1.87 12.32
C ILE A 185 -13.19 2.65 13.22
N LYS A 186 -13.31 2.25 14.50
CA LYS A 186 -14.24 2.85 15.47
C LYS A 186 -13.58 3.78 16.50
N LYS A 187 -12.29 3.55 16.75
CA LYS A 187 -11.52 4.23 17.79
C LYS A 187 -10.08 4.38 17.34
N ILE A 188 -9.47 5.53 17.63
CA ILE A 188 -8.03 5.72 17.55
C ILE A 188 -7.47 5.55 18.95
N GLU A 189 -6.58 4.58 19.12
CA GLU A 189 -5.93 4.28 20.41
C GLU A 189 -4.55 4.92 20.49
N GLU A 190 -4.08 5.19 21.71
CA GLU A 190 -2.79 5.86 21.99
C GLU A 190 -1.64 5.25 21.17
N SER A 191 -1.58 3.91 21.10
CA SER A 191 -0.47 3.17 20.49
C SER A 191 -0.66 2.79 19.02
N MET A 192 -1.77 3.20 18.40
CA MET A 192 -2.17 2.79 17.05
C MET A 192 -1.15 3.23 15.97
N PHE A 193 -0.54 4.40 16.15
CA PHE A 193 0.38 5.03 15.19
C PHE A 193 1.83 5.12 15.68
N ASN A 194 2.20 4.30 16.68
CA ASN A 194 3.56 4.25 17.21
C ASN A 194 4.60 4.03 16.10
N GLY A 195 5.71 4.78 16.16
CA GLY A 195 6.82 4.68 15.23
C GLY A 195 6.69 5.53 13.95
N LEU A 196 5.51 6.10 13.67
CA LEU A 196 5.23 6.88 12.45
C LEU A 196 5.78 8.32 12.50
N ARG A 197 7.01 8.51 12.99
CA ARG A 197 7.62 9.83 13.23
C ARG A 197 7.82 10.66 11.96
N GLN A 198 7.93 10.02 10.80
CA GLN A 198 8.10 10.68 9.49
C GLN A 198 6.77 10.96 8.78
N LEU A 199 5.64 10.58 9.37
CA LEU A 199 4.33 10.69 8.73
C LEU A 199 3.99 12.16 8.50
N GLN A 200 3.56 12.47 7.29
CA GLN A 200 3.20 13.82 6.82
C GLN A 200 1.72 13.93 6.53
N GLU A 201 1.10 12.85 6.06
CA GLU A 201 -0.33 12.79 5.76
C GLU A 201 -0.95 11.51 6.34
N LEU A 202 -2.01 11.72 7.12
CA LEU A 202 -2.85 10.65 7.66
C LEU A 202 -4.29 10.87 7.18
N ASN A 203 -4.80 9.94 6.39
CA ASN A 203 -6.17 9.97 5.90
C ASN A 203 -7.01 8.87 6.55
N LEU A 204 -7.96 9.28 7.38
CA LEU A 204 -8.92 8.43 8.09
C LEU A 204 -10.36 8.77 7.71
N ASN A 205 -10.55 9.47 6.59
CA ASN A 205 -11.88 9.87 6.12
C ASN A 205 -12.80 8.66 5.91
N SER A 206 -14.11 8.84 6.13
CA SER A 206 -15.13 7.81 5.88
C SER A 206 -14.90 6.53 6.69
N ASN A 207 -14.59 6.69 7.98
CA ASN A 207 -14.56 5.58 8.94
C ASN A 207 -15.72 5.73 9.95
N ASN A 208 -15.72 4.91 11.00
CA ASN A 208 -16.72 4.94 12.08
C ASN A 208 -16.13 5.51 13.37
N ILE A 209 -15.13 6.40 13.28
CA ILE A 209 -14.36 6.85 14.44
C ILE A 209 -15.23 7.73 15.32
N SER A 210 -15.41 7.32 16.57
CA SER A 210 -16.20 8.06 17.56
C SER A 210 -15.38 8.48 18.79
N ILE A 211 -14.23 7.83 19.00
CA ILE A 211 -13.34 8.05 20.15
C ILE A 211 -11.91 8.18 19.61
N ILE A 212 -11.21 9.19 20.11
CA ILE A 212 -9.77 9.38 19.90
C ILE A 212 -9.16 9.48 21.30
N GLU A 213 -8.25 8.55 21.62
CA GLU A 213 -7.54 8.58 22.90
C GLU A 213 -6.49 9.69 22.95
N ASP A 214 -6.16 10.10 24.16
CA ASP A 214 -5.09 11.02 24.44
C ASP A 214 -3.76 10.48 23.87
N GLU A 215 -2.86 11.40 23.53
CA GLU A 215 -1.49 11.09 23.12
C GLU A 215 -1.31 10.29 21.80
N CYS A 216 -2.38 9.83 21.15
CA CYS A 216 -2.31 9.01 19.94
C CYS A 216 -1.59 9.64 18.73
N PHE A 217 -1.43 10.97 18.71
CA PHE A 217 -0.68 11.69 17.68
C PHE A 217 0.71 12.17 18.12
N ASN A 218 1.13 11.96 19.38
CA ASN A 218 2.28 12.64 19.99
C ASN A 218 3.61 12.41 19.24
N GLU A 219 3.84 11.22 18.68
CA GLU A 219 5.08 10.90 17.97
C GLU A 219 5.15 11.47 16.54
N MET A 220 4.02 11.82 15.93
CA MET A 220 3.92 12.22 14.52
C MET A 220 4.28 13.69 14.32
N THR A 221 5.45 14.12 14.80
CA THR A 221 5.87 15.52 14.81
C THR A 221 6.06 16.14 13.41
N ASN A 222 6.11 15.31 12.36
CA ASN A 222 6.18 15.74 10.96
C ASN A 222 4.80 15.82 10.27
N LEU A 223 3.71 15.60 10.99
CA LEU A 223 2.36 15.52 10.42
C LEU A 223 1.91 16.91 9.96
N LYS A 224 1.57 17.02 8.67
CA LYS A 224 1.11 18.25 8.03
C LYS A 224 -0.41 18.22 7.83
N ARG A 225 -0.93 17.05 7.44
CA ARG A 225 -2.35 16.88 7.11
C ARG A 225 -2.95 15.71 7.86
N VAL A 226 -4.11 15.97 8.49
CA VAL A 226 -4.97 14.95 9.06
C VAL A 226 -6.37 15.10 8.47
N ASP A 227 -6.89 14.01 7.90
CA ASP A 227 -8.26 13.96 7.42
C ASP A 227 -9.09 12.99 8.29
N LEU A 228 -9.97 13.56 9.11
CA LEU A 228 -10.91 12.84 9.99
C LEU A 228 -12.36 13.08 9.55
N SER A 229 -12.57 13.56 8.32
CA SER A 229 -13.91 13.88 7.83
C SER A 229 -14.78 12.63 7.63
N SER A 230 -16.09 12.80 7.62
CA SER A 230 -17.08 11.72 7.46
C SER A 230 -16.86 10.58 8.47
N ASN A 231 -16.69 10.93 9.75
CA ASN A 231 -16.61 10.01 10.88
C ASN A 231 -17.78 10.26 11.86
N GLN A 232 -17.72 9.71 13.06
CA GLN A 232 -18.74 9.79 14.10
C GLN A 232 -18.28 10.62 15.31
N LEU A 233 -17.34 11.55 15.10
CA LEU A 233 -16.77 12.36 16.18
C LEU A 233 -17.79 13.38 16.69
N ARG A 234 -17.93 13.48 18.02
CA ARG A 234 -18.81 14.46 18.68
C ARG A 234 -18.04 15.65 19.26
N ASN A 235 -16.79 15.43 19.64
CA ASN A 235 -15.87 16.44 20.14
C ASN A 235 -14.46 16.09 19.69
N ILE A 236 -13.56 17.07 19.76
CA ILE A 236 -12.13 16.85 19.63
C ILE A 236 -11.42 17.80 20.57
N GLN A 237 -10.48 17.28 21.33
CA GLN A 237 -9.75 18.08 22.30
C GLN A 237 -8.51 18.70 21.64
N ILE A 238 -8.29 19.98 21.91
CA ILE A 238 -7.19 20.75 21.32
C ILE A 238 -5.81 20.17 21.65
N PHE A 239 -5.67 19.55 22.83
CA PHE A 239 -4.38 19.02 23.28
C PHE A 239 -3.93 17.79 22.50
N LEU A 240 -4.82 17.10 21.76
CA LEU A 240 -4.47 16.00 20.86
C LEU A 240 -3.44 16.43 19.80
N PHE A 241 -3.41 17.73 19.47
CA PHE A 241 -2.53 18.30 18.47
C PHE A 241 -1.36 19.10 19.06
N LYS A 242 -1.15 19.04 20.38
CA LYS A 242 -0.16 19.85 21.12
C LYS A 242 1.26 19.74 20.56
N TYR A 243 1.66 18.56 20.09
CA TYR A 243 3.01 18.29 19.60
C TYR A 243 3.14 18.36 18.07
N LEU A 244 2.04 18.61 17.36
CA LEU A 244 2.00 18.65 15.89
C LEU A 244 2.30 20.06 15.37
N ASN A 245 3.52 20.54 15.63
CA ASN A 245 3.91 21.94 15.42
C ASN A 245 3.84 22.42 13.96
N ILE A 246 3.86 21.48 13.01
CA ILE A 246 3.82 21.79 11.57
C ILE A 246 2.49 21.39 10.90
N LEU A 247 1.49 20.98 11.70
CA LEU A 247 0.16 20.64 11.20
C LEU A 247 -0.47 21.89 10.58
N ASN A 248 -0.82 21.80 9.31
CA ASN A 248 -1.36 22.91 8.54
C ASN A 248 -2.76 22.63 7.98
N ILE A 249 -3.19 21.37 7.89
CA ILE A 249 -4.53 21.02 7.44
C ILE A 249 -5.14 19.97 8.36
N LEU A 250 -6.31 20.31 8.90
CA LEU A 250 -7.16 19.37 9.62
C LEU A 250 -8.56 19.40 9.00
N VAL A 251 -9.05 18.24 8.55
CA VAL A 251 -10.34 18.12 7.89
C VAL A 251 -11.29 17.33 8.78
N LEU A 252 -12.44 17.94 9.09
CA LEU A 252 -13.39 17.41 10.07
C LEU A 252 -14.85 17.50 9.58
N CYS A 253 -15.09 17.92 8.34
CA CYS A 253 -16.42 17.94 7.72
C CYS A 253 -17.13 16.58 7.80
N GLY A 254 -18.46 16.56 7.84
CA GLY A 254 -19.23 15.31 7.88
C GLY A 254 -19.18 14.52 9.20
N ASN A 255 -18.64 15.08 10.29
CA ASN A 255 -18.79 14.52 11.64
C ASN A 255 -20.10 15.05 12.28
N GLN A 256 -21.15 14.23 12.26
CA GLN A 256 -22.49 14.66 12.69
C GLN A 256 -22.50 15.10 14.16
N ASN A 257 -23.03 16.30 14.41
CA ASN A 257 -23.15 16.92 15.75
C ASN A 257 -21.82 17.25 16.44
N MET A 258 -20.72 17.32 15.68
CA MET A 258 -19.44 17.74 16.24
C MET A 258 -19.51 19.17 16.77
N LYS A 259 -19.12 19.35 18.05
CA LYS A 259 -18.95 20.67 18.66
C LYS A 259 -17.47 20.93 18.89
N LEU A 260 -17.05 22.16 18.58
CA LEU A 260 -15.70 22.64 18.83
C LEU A 260 -15.76 23.71 19.90
N GLU A 261 -14.89 23.61 20.88
CA GLU A 261 -14.72 24.66 21.87
C GLU A 261 -14.04 25.87 21.22
N GLN A 262 -14.41 27.07 21.65
CA GLN A 262 -13.88 28.31 21.10
C GLN A 262 -12.35 28.42 21.26
N GLU A 263 -11.79 27.80 22.30
CA GLU A 263 -10.34 27.70 22.53
C GLU A 263 -9.61 26.93 21.43
N PHE A 264 -10.30 26.02 20.74
CA PHE A 264 -9.73 25.23 19.65
C PHE A 264 -9.18 26.12 18.53
N PHE A 265 -9.90 27.19 18.19
CA PHE A 265 -9.49 28.12 17.15
C PHE A 265 -8.40 29.11 17.62
N ASN A 266 -8.34 29.41 18.91
CA ASN A 266 -7.44 30.43 19.46
C ASN A 266 -5.98 29.94 19.58
N LYS A 267 -5.76 28.62 19.68
CA LYS A 267 -4.41 28.02 19.85
C LYS A 267 -3.73 27.59 18.55
N ILE A 268 -4.44 27.53 17.42
CA ILE A 268 -3.90 26.98 16.17
C ILE A 268 -3.84 28.01 15.04
N LYS A 269 -3.05 29.08 15.24
CA LYS A 269 -2.98 30.25 14.34
C LYS A 269 -2.56 29.93 12.90
N ASN A 270 -1.96 28.76 12.64
CA ASN A 270 -1.48 28.34 11.32
C ASN A 270 -2.23 27.13 10.73
N LEU A 271 -3.25 26.60 11.41
CA LEU A 271 -3.98 25.43 10.95
C LEU A 271 -5.20 25.85 10.14
N LYS A 272 -5.22 25.42 8.88
CA LYS A 272 -6.41 25.47 8.05
C LYS A 272 -7.34 24.34 8.49
N VAL A 273 -8.37 24.68 9.24
CA VAL A 273 -9.39 23.70 9.63
C VAL A 273 -10.56 23.77 8.66
N LEU A 274 -10.85 22.63 8.03
CA LEU A 274 -11.93 22.49 7.07
C LEU A 274 -13.14 21.84 7.74
N PHE A 275 -14.18 22.64 7.95
CA PHE A 275 -15.47 22.26 8.55
C PHE A 275 -16.60 22.79 7.68
N THR A 276 -17.46 21.91 7.17
CA THR A 276 -18.83 22.16 6.68
C THR A 276 -19.50 20.83 6.42
#